data_AF-A0A2S1WLE0-F1
#
_entry.id   AF-A0A2S1WLE0-F1
#
_cell.length_a   1.000
_cell.length_b   1.000
_cell.length_c   1.000
_cell.angle_alpha   90.00
_cell.angle_beta   90.00
_cell.angle_gamma   90.00
#
_symmetry.space_group_name_H-M   'P 1'
#
loop_
_entity.id
_entity.type
_entity.pdbx_description
1 polymer ?
#
loop_
_entity_poly.entity_id
_entity_poly.type
_entity_poly.pdbx_seq_one_letter_code
_entity_poly.pdbx_strand_id
1 'polypeptide(L)'
;MSDCSQNLLYDKFELPESVKMMAVEGSGGSVDKQASFIAEPLERGMGHTLGNALRRALLIGLEAPAIISFSMTGVLHEYMAINGIIEDVTNIILNLKGALLKKYPFQDSENGRCTQLLKSKVSIDASDLAACGGQKAVTLADLLQEGGFESVNPDHVIFTVTQPMQLDITLRVAFGRGYTTSERIVLEDKGVNEIVLDAAFSPVVLVNYFVEDTRVGQDTDFDRLILHVETDGRVSPKEALAFSTQILTKHFSIFEKIDEKKIVFEEAISIEKENKDDILHKLVLGINEIELSVRSTNCLSNANIETIGELVIMPEPRLLQFRNFGKKSLCEIKNKLKEMKLELGMDLSQFGVGLDNVKEKMKWYADKIRSKNGKG
;
A
#
# COMPACT_ATOMS: atom_id res chain seq x y z
N MET A 1 -6.04 -30.78 18.69
CA MET A 1 -4.89 -31.44 18.04
C MET A 1 -5.24 -31.60 16.56
N SER A 2 -5.32 -30.48 15.84
CA SER A 2 -5.81 -30.41 14.47
C SER A 2 -4.82 -29.59 13.64
N ASP A 3 -4.47 -30.13 12.47
CA ASP A 3 -3.87 -29.45 11.31
C ASP A 3 -2.36 -29.11 11.30
N CYS A 4 -1.51 -29.91 11.94
CA CYS A 4 -0.05 -29.84 11.68
C CYS A 4 0.43 -30.83 10.59
N SER A 5 -0.39 -31.79 10.17
CA SER A 5 0.02 -32.91 9.32
C SER A 5 -0.20 -32.69 7.82
N GLN A 6 -0.59 -31.49 7.37
CA GLN A 6 -0.88 -31.20 5.96
C GLN A 6 0.12 -30.26 5.28
N ASN A 7 1.09 -29.71 6.02
CA ASN A 7 2.05 -28.77 5.45
C ASN A 7 3.27 -29.51 4.89
N LEU A 8 3.64 -29.17 3.65
CA LEU A 8 4.82 -29.71 3.00
C LEU A 8 6.03 -28.87 3.41
N LEU A 9 7.02 -29.52 4.01
CA LEU A 9 8.29 -28.88 4.36
C LEU A 9 9.17 -28.82 3.12
N TYR A 10 9.52 -27.59 2.72
CA TYR A 10 10.48 -27.35 1.65
C TYR A 10 11.81 -26.89 2.23
N ASP A 11 12.87 -27.17 1.46
CA ASP A 11 14.22 -26.68 1.73
C ASP A 11 14.23 -25.15 1.74
N LYS A 12 15.30 -24.58 2.29
CA LYS A 12 15.49 -23.14 2.43
C LYS A 12 15.25 -22.43 1.10
N PHE A 13 14.36 -21.44 1.13
CA PHE A 13 14.05 -20.57 0.00
C PHE A 13 14.28 -19.14 0.47
N GLU A 14 15.30 -18.49 -0.08
CA GLU A 14 15.65 -17.13 0.33
C GLU A 14 14.58 -16.14 -0.17
N LEU A 15 14.03 -15.37 0.77
CA LEU A 15 13.04 -14.34 0.50
C LEU A 15 13.63 -12.97 0.87
N PRO A 16 13.40 -11.94 0.04
CA PRO A 16 13.92 -10.61 0.35
C PRO A 16 13.19 -10.02 1.56
N GLU A 17 13.95 -9.60 2.58
CA GLU A 17 13.40 -9.06 3.83
C GLU A 17 12.82 -7.65 3.66
N SER A 18 13.38 -6.86 2.74
CA SER A 18 12.94 -5.48 2.50
C SER A 18 13.24 -5.01 1.08
N VAL A 19 12.43 -4.07 0.60
CA VAL A 19 12.67 -3.36 -0.66
C VAL A 19 13.27 -1.99 -0.34
N LYS A 20 14.50 -1.74 -0.80
CA LYS A 20 15.16 -0.45 -0.65
C LYS A 20 14.71 0.48 -1.77
N MET A 21 14.31 1.70 -1.42
CA MET A 21 13.98 2.75 -2.38
C MET A 21 15.17 3.70 -2.51
N MET A 22 15.64 3.91 -3.74
CA MET A 22 16.66 4.92 -4.08
C MET A 22 16.06 5.95 -5.03
N ALA A 23 16.34 7.22 -4.79
CA ALA A 23 16.10 8.27 -5.76
C ALA A 23 17.07 8.08 -6.94
N VAL A 24 16.60 8.27 -8.17
CA VAL A 24 17.45 8.21 -9.36
C VAL A 24 18.40 9.41 -9.34
N GLU A 25 19.71 9.18 -9.32
CA GLU A 25 20.72 10.25 -9.37
C GLU A 25 20.63 10.99 -10.72
N GLY A 26 20.32 12.29 -10.69
CA GLY A 26 20.26 13.15 -11.89
C GLY A 26 19.03 14.05 -12.03
N SER A 27 17.97 13.85 -11.23
CA SER A 27 16.79 14.72 -11.25
C SER A 27 16.93 15.85 -10.22
N GLY A 28 17.44 17.00 -10.68
CA GLY A 28 17.38 18.24 -9.93
C GLY A 28 15.92 18.65 -9.68
N GLY A 29 15.39 18.33 -8.49
CA GLY A 29 14.23 19.00 -7.92
C GLY A 29 12.88 18.26 -7.90
N SER A 30 12.72 17.07 -8.48
CA SER A 30 11.43 16.33 -8.41
C SER A 30 11.62 14.88 -8.00
N VAL A 31 11.86 14.66 -6.70
CA VAL A 31 12.04 13.31 -6.11
C VAL A 31 10.76 12.44 -6.20
N ASP A 32 9.62 12.99 -6.66
CA ASP A 32 8.32 12.31 -6.62
C ASP A 32 7.91 11.52 -7.88
N LYS A 33 8.53 11.75 -9.04
CA LYS A 33 8.09 11.13 -10.32
C LYS A 33 8.90 9.90 -10.74
N GLN A 34 10.11 9.74 -10.23
CA GLN A 34 11.01 8.66 -10.59
C GLN A 34 11.58 8.00 -9.33
N ALA A 35 11.55 6.67 -9.29
CA ALA A 35 12.14 5.90 -8.20
C ALA A 35 12.77 4.60 -8.69
N SER A 36 13.82 4.18 -8.00
CA SER A 36 14.43 2.87 -8.17
C SER A 36 14.17 2.01 -6.95
N PHE A 37 13.72 0.78 -7.16
CA PHE A 37 13.45 -0.19 -6.11
C PHE A 37 14.41 -1.36 -6.23
N ILE A 38 15.06 -1.71 -5.13
CA ILE A 38 16.04 -2.80 -5.08
C ILE A 38 15.48 -3.88 -4.15
N ALA A 39 15.36 -5.10 -4.66
CA ALA A 39 14.98 -6.29 -3.91
C ALA A 39 16.11 -7.32 -3.98
N GLU A 40 16.64 -7.69 -2.81
CA GLU A 40 17.73 -8.64 -2.61
C GLU A 40 17.60 -9.28 -1.21
N PRO A 41 17.97 -10.56 -1.03
CA PRO A 41 18.32 -11.54 -2.07
C PRO A 41 17.09 -12.20 -2.70
N LEU A 42 17.22 -12.64 -3.95
CA LEU A 42 16.24 -13.46 -4.65
C LEU A 42 16.89 -14.74 -5.14
N GLU A 43 16.15 -15.85 -5.13
CA GLU A 43 16.60 -17.08 -5.78
C GLU A 43 16.92 -16.87 -7.26
N ARG A 44 17.85 -17.67 -7.77
CA ARG A 44 18.33 -17.55 -9.14
C ARG A 44 17.18 -17.66 -10.15
N GLY A 45 17.05 -16.68 -11.03
CA GLY A 45 16.00 -16.59 -12.04
C GLY A 45 14.68 -15.99 -11.53
N MET A 46 14.52 -15.83 -10.22
CA MET A 46 13.36 -15.16 -9.65
C MET A 46 13.39 -13.64 -9.93
N GLY A 47 14.58 -13.05 -10.07
CA GLY A 47 14.73 -11.64 -10.47
C GLY A 47 14.06 -11.33 -11.80
N HIS A 48 14.26 -12.17 -12.81
CA HIS A 48 13.60 -12.01 -14.12
C HIS A 48 12.09 -12.25 -14.05
N THR A 49 11.67 -13.24 -13.28
CA THR A 49 10.25 -13.60 -13.14
C THR A 49 9.47 -12.46 -12.48
N LEU A 50 9.95 -11.98 -11.33
CA LEU A 50 9.33 -10.86 -10.60
C LEU A 50 9.45 -9.55 -11.37
N GLY A 51 10.63 -9.24 -11.93
CA GLY A 51 10.86 -8.02 -12.69
C GLY A 51 9.93 -7.88 -13.88
N ASN A 52 9.78 -8.95 -14.68
CA ASN A 52 8.88 -8.95 -15.82
C ASN A 52 7.40 -8.91 -15.41
N ALA A 53 7.01 -9.65 -14.35
CA ALA A 53 5.65 -9.64 -13.84
C ALA A 53 5.24 -8.24 -13.34
N LEU A 54 6.08 -7.61 -12.51
CA LEU A 54 5.86 -6.26 -11.98
C LEU A 54 5.83 -5.21 -13.09
N ARG A 55 6.75 -5.29 -14.06
CA ARG A 55 6.75 -4.40 -15.23
C ARG A 55 5.43 -4.44 -16.00
N ARG A 56 4.89 -5.64 -16.23
CA ARG A 56 3.60 -5.79 -16.91
C ARG A 56 2.44 -5.28 -16.08
N ALA A 57 2.44 -5.57 -14.78
CA ALA A 57 1.40 -5.12 -13.86
C ALA A 57 1.36 -3.59 -13.73
N LEU A 58 2.53 -2.94 -13.66
CA LEU A 58 2.64 -1.48 -13.58
C LEU A 58 2.10 -0.77 -14.83
N LEU A 59 2.40 -1.29 -16.02
CA LEU A 59 1.99 -0.66 -17.29
C LEU A 59 0.50 -0.85 -17.63
N ILE A 60 -0.11 -1.95 -17.16
CA ILE A 60 -1.48 -2.34 -17.57
C ILE A 60 -2.49 -2.19 -16.43
N GLY A 61 -2.08 -2.51 -15.21
CA GLY A 61 -3.01 -2.78 -14.10
C GLY A 61 -3.53 -1.53 -13.39
N LEU A 62 -2.82 -0.41 -13.48
CA LEU A 62 -3.15 0.80 -12.73
C LEU A 62 -4.30 1.56 -13.37
N GLU A 63 -5.16 2.09 -12.51
CA GLU A 63 -6.35 2.84 -12.86
C GLU A 63 -6.13 4.31 -12.52
N ALA A 64 -6.41 5.20 -13.47
CA ALA A 64 -6.33 6.65 -13.27
C ALA A 64 -7.48 7.35 -14.01
N PRO A 65 -7.84 8.58 -13.61
CA PRO A 65 -8.83 9.37 -14.33
C PRO A 65 -8.23 10.02 -15.59
N ALA A 66 -9.04 10.14 -16.63
CA ALA A 66 -8.72 10.88 -17.85
C ALA A 66 -9.98 11.51 -18.46
N ILE A 67 -9.79 12.56 -19.26
CA ILE A 67 -10.86 13.23 -20.00
C ILE A 67 -11.23 12.34 -21.20
N ILE A 68 -12.49 11.94 -21.27
CA ILE A 68 -13.02 11.05 -22.33
C ILE A 68 -13.85 11.78 -23.37
N SER A 69 -14.43 12.93 -23.02
CA SER A 69 -15.15 13.77 -23.97
C SER A 69 -15.15 15.22 -23.54
N PHE A 70 -15.38 16.08 -24.52
CA PHE A 70 -15.39 17.53 -24.39
C PHE A 70 -16.52 18.11 -25.23
N SER A 71 -17.19 19.12 -24.69
CA SER A 71 -18.17 19.94 -25.38
C SER A 71 -17.92 21.40 -25.03
N MET A 72 -18.05 22.28 -26.02
CA MET A 72 -17.85 23.71 -25.83
C MET A 72 -18.83 24.52 -26.69
N THR A 73 -19.28 25.65 -26.16
CA THR A 73 -20.17 26.56 -26.90
C THR A 73 -19.55 27.00 -28.22
N GLY A 74 -20.29 26.81 -29.31
CA GLY A 74 -19.87 27.21 -30.66
C GLY A 74 -19.02 26.18 -31.40
N VAL A 75 -18.70 25.02 -30.80
CA VAL A 75 -18.02 23.91 -31.49
C VAL A 75 -19.02 22.84 -31.89
N LEU A 76 -19.08 22.52 -33.18
CA LEU A 76 -19.95 21.47 -33.72
C LEU A 76 -19.19 20.18 -34.03
N HIS A 77 -17.93 20.30 -34.44
CA HIS A 77 -17.07 19.17 -34.80
C HIS A 77 -15.60 19.49 -34.56
N GLU A 78 -14.75 18.46 -34.51
CA GLU A 78 -13.32 18.52 -34.16
C GLU A 78 -12.40 19.29 -35.13
N TYR A 79 -12.85 19.49 -36.38
CA TYR A 79 -12.08 20.19 -37.42
C TYR A 79 -12.35 21.70 -37.50
N MET A 80 -13.10 22.25 -36.55
CA MET A 80 -13.51 23.65 -36.59
C MET A 80 -12.43 24.56 -36.01
N ALA A 81 -12.26 25.75 -36.60
CA ALA A 81 -11.53 26.86 -36.00
C ALA A 81 -12.50 27.80 -35.28
N ILE A 82 -12.07 28.39 -34.17
CA ILE A 82 -12.91 29.27 -33.34
C ILE A 82 -12.38 30.69 -33.41
N ASN A 83 -13.23 31.62 -33.86
CA ASN A 83 -12.88 33.03 -33.89
C ASN A 83 -12.54 33.54 -32.48
N GLY A 84 -11.37 34.14 -32.34
CA GLY A 84 -10.89 34.66 -31.06
C GLY A 84 -10.00 33.70 -30.27
N ILE A 85 -9.81 32.46 -30.72
CA ILE A 85 -8.86 31.49 -30.14
C ILE A 85 -7.71 31.26 -31.13
N ILE A 86 -6.49 31.13 -30.63
CA ILE A 86 -5.28 30.93 -31.48
C ILE A 86 -5.23 29.50 -32.01
N GLU A 87 -5.59 28.53 -31.19
CA GLU A 87 -5.55 27.10 -31.48
C GLU A 87 -6.85 26.59 -32.13
N ASP A 88 -6.71 25.70 -33.12
CA ASP A 88 -7.84 24.94 -33.68
C ASP A 88 -8.37 23.89 -32.68
N VAL A 89 -9.62 23.46 -32.85
CA VAL A 89 -10.25 22.46 -31.95
C VAL A 89 -9.44 21.16 -31.87
N THR A 90 -8.77 20.74 -32.95
CA THR A 90 -7.88 19.56 -32.94
C THR A 90 -6.68 19.74 -31.99
N ASN A 91 -6.10 20.93 -31.94
CA ASN A 91 -5.01 21.23 -31.00
C ASN A 91 -5.52 21.33 -29.56
N ILE A 92 -6.72 21.88 -29.36
CA ILE A 92 -7.39 21.88 -28.05
C ILE A 92 -7.59 20.45 -27.56
N ILE A 93 -8.05 19.54 -28.43
CA ILE A 93 -8.21 18.12 -28.12
C ILE A 93 -6.88 17.49 -27.71
N LEU A 94 -5.79 17.78 -28.44
CA LEU A 94 -4.47 17.26 -28.12
C LEU A 94 -3.98 17.79 -26.75
N ASN A 95 -4.20 19.06 -26.46
CA ASN A 95 -3.86 19.66 -25.17
C ASN A 95 -4.69 19.07 -24.03
N LEU A 96 -5.99 18.84 -24.24
CA LEU A 96 -6.85 18.16 -23.26
C LEU A 96 -6.40 16.73 -22.97
N LYS A 97 -5.88 15.99 -23.96
CA LYS A 97 -5.26 14.67 -23.74
C LYS A 97 -4.00 14.73 -22.87
N GLY A 98 -3.29 15.86 -22.88
CA GLY A 98 -2.14 16.13 -22.01
C GLY A 98 -2.50 16.56 -20.58
N ALA A 99 -3.78 16.77 -20.28
CA ALA A 99 -4.24 17.15 -18.95
C ALA A 99 -4.17 15.95 -17.98
N LEU A 100 -3.42 16.10 -16.88
CA LEU A 100 -3.23 15.06 -15.88
C LEU A 100 -4.10 15.34 -14.66
N LEU A 101 -5.10 14.49 -14.47
CA LEU A 101 -6.03 14.54 -13.34
C LEU A 101 -5.69 13.49 -12.31
N LYS A 102 -5.80 13.83 -11.03
CA LYS A 102 -5.59 12.91 -9.91
C LYS A 102 -6.83 12.86 -9.04
N LYS A 103 -7.30 11.64 -8.77
CA LYS A 103 -8.38 11.32 -7.84
C LYS A 103 -8.37 9.83 -7.56
N TYR A 104 -8.58 9.44 -6.31
CA TYR A 104 -8.77 8.04 -5.95
C TYR A 104 -10.27 7.72 -5.81
N PRO A 105 -10.76 6.64 -6.45
CA PRO A 105 -12.15 6.20 -6.28
C PRO A 105 -12.27 5.40 -4.97
N PHE A 106 -12.55 6.06 -3.85
CA PHE A 106 -12.81 5.40 -2.58
C PHE A 106 -14.23 4.79 -2.54
N GLN A 107 -14.39 3.65 -1.87
CA GLN A 107 -15.70 2.95 -1.76
C GLN A 107 -16.76 3.78 -1.02
N ASP A 108 -16.34 4.65 -0.10
CA ASP A 108 -17.26 5.52 0.66
C ASP A 108 -17.87 6.64 -0.19
N SER A 109 -17.37 6.84 -1.42
CA SER A 109 -17.94 7.80 -2.37
C SER A 109 -19.07 7.14 -3.15
N GLU A 110 -20.31 7.58 -2.92
CA GLU A 110 -21.53 7.05 -3.57
C GLU A 110 -21.44 6.96 -5.12
N ASN A 111 -20.57 7.77 -5.74
CA ASN A 111 -20.30 7.80 -7.17
C ASN A 111 -18.79 7.80 -7.49
N GLY A 112 -17.97 7.11 -6.68
CA GLY A 112 -16.50 7.17 -6.78
C GLY A 112 -15.94 6.77 -8.15
N ARG A 113 -16.62 5.85 -8.86
CA ARG A 113 -16.24 5.37 -10.20
C ARG A 113 -17.11 5.87 -11.36
N CYS A 114 -18.20 6.57 -11.06
CA CYS A 114 -19.10 7.05 -12.10
C CYS A 114 -18.40 8.13 -12.93
N THR A 115 -18.78 8.20 -14.20
CA THR A 115 -18.34 9.26 -15.11
C THR A 115 -18.80 10.61 -14.57
N GLN A 116 -17.87 11.55 -14.39
CA GLN A 116 -18.15 12.87 -13.82
C GLN A 116 -18.14 13.94 -14.92
N LEU A 117 -19.19 14.76 -14.93
CA LEU A 117 -19.31 15.93 -15.79
C LEU A 117 -18.78 17.14 -15.03
N LEU A 118 -17.71 17.74 -15.53
CA LEU A 118 -17.14 18.98 -15.04
C LEU A 118 -17.59 20.10 -15.95
N LYS A 119 -18.32 21.07 -15.40
CA LYS A 119 -18.80 22.23 -16.15
C LYS A 119 -17.99 23.44 -15.70
N SER A 120 -17.46 24.17 -16.67
CA SER A 120 -16.57 25.28 -16.40
C SER A 120 -17.00 26.45 -17.27
N LYS A 121 -17.24 27.59 -16.63
CA LYS A 121 -17.60 28.83 -17.30
C LYS A 121 -16.39 29.74 -17.33
N VAL A 122 -15.83 29.92 -18.52
CA VAL A 122 -14.67 30.79 -18.72
C VAL A 122 -15.17 32.11 -19.32
N SER A 123 -15.22 33.15 -18.48
CA SER A 123 -15.49 34.52 -18.92
C SER A 123 -14.18 35.30 -19.00
N ILE A 124 -13.85 35.81 -20.19
CA ILE A 124 -12.65 36.62 -20.42
C ILE A 124 -13.08 38.01 -20.86
N ASP A 125 -12.84 38.99 -20.01
CA ASP A 125 -13.16 40.39 -20.26
C ASP A 125 -12.02 41.12 -20.97
N ALA A 126 -12.35 42.27 -21.58
CA ALA A 126 -11.36 43.10 -22.27
C ALA A 126 -10.26 43.63 -21.32
N SER A 127 -10.55 43.79 -20.03
CA SER A 127 -9.58 44.15 -18.99
C SER A 127 -8.53 43.06 -18.77
N ASP A 128 -8.96 41.80 -18.76
CA ASP A 128 -8.07 40.65 -18.56
C ASP A 128 -7.12 40.48 -19.74
N LEU A 129 -7.62 40.71 -20.97
CA LEU A 129 -6.79 40.71 -22.17
C LEU A 129 -5.78 41.85 -22.15
N ALA A 130 -6.18 43.06 -21.73
CA ALA A 130 -5.27 44.19 -21.62
C ALA A 130 -4.15 43.95 -20.60
N ALA A 131 -4.45 43.28 -19.48
CA ALA A 131 -3.46 42.92 -18.47
C ALA A 131 -2.41 41.92 -18.99
N CYS A 132 -2.80 41.01 -19.89
CA CYS A 132 -1.94 39.96 -20.42
C CYS A 132 -1.34 40.29 -21.81
N GLY A 133 -1.27 41.57 -22.20
CA GLY A 133 -0.65 41.97 -23.46
C GLY A 133 -1.47 41.64 -24.71
N GLY A 134 -2.79 41.54 -24.58
CA GLY A 134 -3.74 41.30 -25.66
C GLY A 134 -4.12 39.83 -25.87
N GLN A 135 -3.56 38.91 -25.09
CA GLN A 135 -3.86 37.47 -25.18
C GLN A 135 -3.89 36.85 -23.78
N LYS A 136 -4.80 35.90 -23.52
CA LYS A 136 -4.90 35.19 -22.24
C LYS A 136 -4.89 33.69 -22.47
N ALA A 137 -3.91 33.00 -21.89
CA ALA A 137 -3.85 31.55 -21.87
C ALA A 137 -4.85 31.00 -20.84
N VAL A 138 -5.69 30.05 -21.26
CA VAL A 138 -6.58 29.29 -20.38
C VAL A 138 -5.87 28.00 -20.00
N THR A 139 -5.64 27.83 -18.70
CA THR A 139 -4.90 26.69 -18.16
C THR A 139 -5.85 25.59 -17.68
N LEU A 140 -5.29 24.41 -17.41
CA LEU A 140 -6.04 23.30 -16.82
C LEU A 140 -6.64 23.68 -15.46
N ALA A 141 -5.92 24.48 -14.66
CA ALA A 141 -6.42 24.96 -13.38
C ALA A 141 -7.72 25.78 -13.53
N ASP A 142 -7.82 26.61 -14.58
CA ASP A 142 -9.01 27.41 -14.86
C ASP A 142 -10.23 26.53 -15.22
N LEU A 143 -10.00 25.36 -15.83
CA LEU A 143 -11.06 24.43 -16.22
C LEU A 143 -11.51 23.50 -15.09
N LEU A 144 -10.78 23.39 -13.98
CA LEU A 144 -11.06 22.42 -12.91
C LEU A 144 -11.71 23.04 -11.66
N GLN A 145 -12.22 24.26 -11.73
CA GLN A 145 -12.85 24.97 -10.59
C GLN A 145 -14.00 24.18 -9.95
N GLU A 146 -14.78 23.44 -10.75
CA GLU A 146 -15.91 22.64 -10.31
C GLU A 146 -15.66 21.15 -10.58
N GLY A 147 -14.88 20.51 -9.71
CA GLY A 147 -14.62 19.08 -9.82
C GLY A 147 -13.70 18.63 -8.70
N GLY A 148 -14.08 17.62 -7.93
CA GLY A 148 -13.22 17.06 -6.88
C GLY A 148 -12.02 16.26 -7.43
N PHE A 149 -11.41 16.72 -8.52
CA PHE A 149 -10.20 16.21 -9.15
C PHE A 149 -9.06 17.20 -8.87
N GLU A 150 -7.91 16.67 -8.46
CA GLU A 150 -6.69 17.43 -8.29
C GLU A 150 -5.96 17.54 -9.65
N SER A 151 -5.48 18.73 -10.00
CA SER A 151 -4.65 18.94 -11.19
C SER A 151 -3.19 18.63 -10.87
N VAL A 152 -2.56 17.73 -11.62
CA VAL A 152 -1.13 17.42 -11.47
C VAL A 152 -0.26 18.43 -12.24
N ASN A 153 -0.75 18.94 -13.36
CA ASN A 153 -0.10 19.96 -14.19
C ASN A 153 -1.00 21.20 -14.33
N PRO A 154 -1.13 22.04 -13.27
CA PRO A 154 -2.05 23.18 -13.27
C PRO A 154 -1.72 24.21 -14.35
N ASP A 155 -0.43 24.42 -14.64
CA ASP A 155 0.07 25.40 -15.61
C ASP A 155 -0.09 24.94 -17.08
N HIS A 156 -0.67 23.76 -17.32
CA HIS A 156 -0.84 23.22 -18.66
C HIS A 156 -1.85 24.04 -19.46
N VAL A 157 -1.39 24.69 -20.51
CA VAL A 157 -2.21 25.55 -21.37
C VAL A 157 -3.07 24.68 -22.28
N ILE A 158 -4.38 24.94 -22.28
CA ILE A 158 -5.32 24.24 -23.16
C ILE A 158 -5.54 25.01 -24.45
N PHE A 159 -5.78 26.33 -24.34
CA PHE A 159 -5.87 27.24 -25.49
C PHE A 159 -5.66 28.69 -25.04
N THR A 160 -5.45 29.58 -26.01
CA THR A 160 -5.15 30.99 -25.83
C THR A 160 -6.21 31.84 -26.51
N VAL A 161 -6.79 32.77 -25.75
CA VAL A 161 -7.87 33.66 -26.20
C VAL A 161 -7.32 35.05 -26.52
N THR A 162 -7.78 35.64 -27.62
CA THR A 162 -7.36 36.94 -28.16
C THR A 162 -8.49 37.99 -28.16
N GLN A 163 -9.75 37.56 -28.06
CA GLN A 163 -10.93 38.43 -28.07
C GLN A 163 -11.81 38.16 -26.85
N PRO A 164 -12.49 39.18 -26.29
CA PRO A 164 -13.35 38.99 -25.12
C PRO A 164 -14.51 38.06 -25.48
N MET A 165 -14.66 36.97 -24.73
CA MET A 165 -15.67 35.96 -24.99
C MET A 165 -16.07 35.21 -23.71
N GLN A 166 -17.26 34.61 -23.76
CA GLN A 166 -17.75 33.70 -22.72
C GLN A 166 -17.88 32.30 -23.32
N LEU A 167 -17.22 31.33 -22.69
CA LEU A 167 -17.20 29.94 -23.12
C LEU A 167 -17.77 29.07 -22.00
N ASP A 168 -18.80 28.29 -22.31
CA ASP A 168 -19.21 27.18 -21.46
C ASP A 168 -18.52 25.92 -21.97
N ILE A 169 -17.70 25.32 -21.11
CA ILE A 169 -16.96 24.10 -21.39
C ILE A 169 -17.50 23.00 -20.50
N THR A 170 -17.80 21.85 -21.08
CA THR A 170 -18.17 20.63 -20.34
C THR A 170 -17.16 19.54 -20.66
N LEU A 171 -16.45 19.08 -19.63
CA LEU A 171 -15.52 17.95 -19.71
C LEU A 171 -16.17 16.74 -19.05
N ARG A 172 -15.99 15.57 -19.67
CA ARG A 172 -16.40 14.30 -19.08
C ARG A 172 -15.16 13.53 -18.69
N VAL A 173 -15.05 13.19 -17.42
CA VAL A 173 -13.91 12.44 -16.86
C VAL A 173 -14.38 11.07 -16.43
N ALA A 174 -13.66 10.04 -16.85
CA ALA A 174 -13.91 8.66 -16.43
C ALA A 174 -12.64 8.03 -15.87
N PHE A 175 -12.82 6.95 -15.12
CA PHE A 175 -11.75 6.09 -14.65
C PHE A 175 -11.62 4.90 -15.60
N GLY A 176 -10.37 4.56 -15.93
CA GLY A 176 -10.09 3.45 -16.81
C GLY A 176 -8.68 2.91 -16.57
N ARG A 177 -8.25 1.99 -17.43
CA ARG A 177 -6.92 1.39 -17.38
C ARG A 177 -6.31 1.36 -18.76
N GLY A 178 -4.99 1.50 -18.84
CA GLY A 178 -4.27 1.48 -20.11
C GLY A 178 -4.71 2.60 -21.05
N TYR A 179 -5.04 2.24 -22.29
CA TYR A 179 -5.43 3.18 -23.34
C TYR A 179 -6.71 2.71 -24.02
N THR A 180 -7.67 3.62 -24.17
CA THR A 180 -8.93 3.35 -24.85
C THR A 180 -9.12 4.39 -25.96
N THR A 181 -9.40 3.89 -27.17
CA THR A 181 -9.73 4.74 -28.32
C THR A 181 -11.13 5.31 -28.20
N SER A 182 -11.37 6.47 -28.81
CA SER A 182 -12.66 7.16 -28.81
C SER A 182 -13.82 6.28 -29.28
N GLU A 183 -13.59 5.42 -30.28
CA GLU A 183 -14.58 4.48 -30.83
C GLU A 183 -15.07 3.43 -29.82
N ARG A 184 -14.21 3.04 -28.87
CA ARG A 184 -14.56 2.04 -27.84
C ARG A 184 -15.32 2.66 -26.68
N ILE A 185 -15.28 3.99 -26.54
CA ILE A 185 -15.96 4.72 -25.48
C ILE A 185 -17.42 4.92 -25.90
N VAL A 186 -18.29 4.06 -25.40
CA VAL A 186 -19.73 4.19 -25.60
C VAL A 186 -20.30 5.07 -24.50
N LEU A 187 -20.94 6.16 -24.89
CA LEU A 187 -21.61 7.10 -24.01
C LEU A 187 -23.11 7.03 -24.28
N GLU A 188 -23.89 6.54 -23.31
CA GLU A 188 -25.35 6.42 -23.45
C GLU A 188 -26.01 7.80 -23.57
N ASP A 189 -25.59 8.76 -22.74
CA ASP A 189 -26.08 10.15 -22.72
C ASP A 189 -25.11 11.09 -23.47
N LYS A 190 -24.77 10.76 -24.71
CA LYS A 190 -23.91 11.62 -25.54
C LYS A 190 -24.68 12.85 -26.03
N GLY A 191 -24.17 14.04 -25.72
CA GLY A 191 -24.70 15.29 -26.28
C GLY A 191 -24.43 15.42 -27.78
N VAL A 192 -25.28 16.15 -28.51
CA VAL A 192 -25.16 16.32 -29.97
C VAL A 192 -23.81 16.92 -30.37
N ASN A 193 -23.31 17.90 -29.62
CA ASN A 193 -22.05 18.59 -29.86
C ASN A 193 -20.89 18.06 -29.00
N GLU A 194 -21.04 16.87 -28.42
CA GLU A 194 -20.04 16.27 -27.56
C GLU A 194 -19.03 15.46 -28.39
N ILE A 195 -17.76 15.85 -28.31
CA ILE A 195 -16.65 15.22 -29.04
C ILE A 195 -15.99 14.21 -28.10
N VAL A 196 -15.87 12.96 -28.55
CA VAL A 196 -15.26 11.87 -27.77
C VAL A 196 -13.77 11.80 -28.11
N LEU A 197 -12.94 11.69 -27.08
CA LEU A 197 -11.48 11.71 -27.18
C LEU A 197 -10.94 10.32 -26.86
N ASP A 198 -9.76 10.00 -27.41
CA ASP A 198 -8.98 8.87 -26.87
C ASP A 198 -8.47 9.22 -25.48
N ALA A 199 -8.48 8.24 -24.58
CA ALA A 199 -8.12 8.44 -23.18
C ALA A 199 -6.96 7.55 -22.75
N ALA A 200 -5.93 8.19 -22.20
CA ALA A 200 -4.77 7.54 -21.59
C ALA A 200 -4.95 7.48 -20.06
N PHE A 201 -5.31 6.30 -19.57
CA PHE A 201 -5.55 6.07 -18.14
C PHE A 201 -4.33 5.50 -17.41
N SER A 202 -3.22 5.20 -18.10
CA SER A 202 -2.03 4.67 -17.45
C SER A 202 -1.19 5.79 -16.82
N PRO A 203 -0.98 5.80 -15.49
CA PRO A 203 -0.16 6.82 -14.81
C PRO A 203 1.35 6.54 -14.87
N VAL A 204 1.75 5.35 -15.33
CA VAL A 204 3.15 4.92 -15.43
C VAL A 204 3.62 5.11 -16.86
N VAL A 205 4.70 5.87 -17.03
CA VAL A 205 5.27 6.22 -18.35
C VAL A 205 6.33 5.20 -18.76
N LEU A 206 7.24 4.88 -17.84
CA LEU A 206 8.37 4.00 -18.12
C LEU A 206 8.62 3.05 -16.95
N VAL A 207 8.91 1.79 -17.29
CA VAL A 207 9.39 0.79 -16.33
C VAL A 207 10.52 0.00 -16.97
N ASN A 208 11.69 0.08 -16.35
CA ASN A 208 12.88 -0.70 -16.69
C ASN A 208 13.26 -1.56 -15.49
N TYR A 209 13.79 -2.75 -15.75
CA TYR A 209 14.34 -3.60 -14.69
C TYR A 209 15.67 -4.19 -15.12
N PHE A 210 16.55 -4.36 -14.14
CA PHE A 210 17.84 -5.00 -14.27
C PHE A 210 17.95 -6.09 -13.21
N VAL A 211 18.63 -7.17 -13.55
CA VAL A 211 18.95 -8.26 -12.63
C VAL A 211 20.46 -8.35 -12.56
N GLU A 212 20.99 -8.25 -11.36
CA GLU A 212 22.42 -8.35 -11.05
C GLU A 212 22.65 -9.55 -10.11
N ASP A 213 23.85 -10.11 -10.09
CA ASP A 213 24.20 -11.15 -9.13
C ASP A 213 24.50 -10.52 -7.75
N THR A 214 24.04 -11.16 -6.68
CA THR A 214 24.30 -10.77 -5.29
C THR A 214 24.83 -11.94 -4.47
N ARG A 215 25.62 -11.60 -3.45
CA ARG A 215 26.26 -12.57 -2.57
C ARG A 215 25.56 -12.61 -1.22
N VAL A 216 25.15 -13.80 -0.80
CA VAL A 216 24.60 -14.06 0.53
C VAL A 216 25.49 -15.08 1.22
N GLY A 217 26.25 -14.64 2.22
CA GLY A 217 27.22 -15.49 2.93
C GLY A 217 28.33 -16.03 2.00
N GLN A 218 28.28 -17.33 1.72
CA GLN A 218 29.27 -18.00 0.85
C GLN A 218 28.82 -18.12 -0.61
N ASP A 219 27.51 -18.08 -0.86
CA ASP A 219 26.92 -18.27 -2.18
C ASP A 219 26.79 -16.93 -2.92
N THR A 220 27.06 -16.93 -4.22
CA THR A 220 27.17 -15.72 -5.06
C THR A 220 26.19 -15.70 -6.22
N ASP A 221 25.29 -16.66 -6.32
CA ASP A 221 24.40 -16.89 -7.46
C ASP A 221 22.95 -16.44 -7.22
N PHE A 222 22.72 -15.65 -6.18
CA PHE A 222 21.44 -15.00 -5.93
C PHE A 222 21.23 -13.81 -6.86
N ASP A 223 19.97 -13.55 -7.18
CA ASP A 223 19.57 -12.40 -7.98
C ASP A 223 19.33 -11.16 -7.10
N ARG A 224 19.68 -10.00 -7.63
CA ARG A 224 19.33 -8.66 -7.14
C ARG A 224 18.51 -7.98 -8.22
N LEU A 225 17.25 -7.70 -7.91
CA LEU A 225 16.33 -7.03 -8.83
C LEU A 225 16.36 -5.52 -8.59
N ILE A 226 16.70 -4.76 -9.62
CA ILE A 226 16.64 -3.30 -9.64
C ILE A 226 15.52 -2.89 -10.59
N LEU A 227 14.50 -2.21 -10.09
CA LEU A 227 13.32 -1.77 -10.84
C LEU A 227 13.26 -0.25 -10.87
N HIS A 228 13.42 0.36 -12.05
CA HIS A 228 13.23 1.78 -12.27
C HIS A 228 11.82 2.06 -12.76
N VAL A 229 11.11 2.94 -12.06
CA VAL A 229 9.72 3.31 -12.34
C VAL A 229 9.62 4.82 -12.48
N GLU A 230 9.00 5.26 -13.58
CA GLU A 230 8.68 6.65 -13.87
C GLU A 230 7.17 6.83 -14.02
N THR A 231 6.60 7.77 -13.27
CA THR A 231 5.18 8.12 -13.30
C THR A 231 4.96 9.56 -13.73
N ASP A 232 3.76 9.86 -14.20
CA ASP A 232 3.36 11.21 -14.62
C ASP A 232 3.03 12.16 -13.45
N GLY A 233 2.96 11.62 -12.22
CA GLY A 233 2.62 12.34 -10.98
C GLY A 233 1.19 12.11 -10.48
N ARG A 234 0.31 11.45 -11.26
CA ARG A 234 -1.04 11.04 -10.79
C ARG A 234 -0.96 10.03 -9.66
N VAL A 235 0.07 9.18 -9.68
CA VAL A 235 0.38 8.18 -8.65
C VAL A 235 1.88 8.24 -8.36
N SER A 236 2.27 8.15 -7.10
CA SER A 236 3.71 8.08 -6.76
C SER A 236 4.29 6.72 -7.16
N PRO A 237 5.58 6.61 -7.53
CA PRO A 237 6.20 5.34 -7.87
C PRO A 237 6.06 4.26 -6.78
N LYS A 238 6.09 4.67 -5.51
CA LYS A 238 5.93 3.77 -4.35
C LYS A 238 4.51 3.20 -4.28
N GLU A 239 3.50 4.04 -4.45
CA GLU A 239 2.10 3.59 -4.51
C GLU A 239 1.84 2.73 -5.74
N ALA A 240 2.38 3.12 -6.91
CA ALA A 240 2.25 2.37 -8.14
C ALA A 240 2.77 0.93 -7.98
N LEU A 241 3.95 0.77 -7.37
CA LEU A 241 4.50 -0.55 -7.06
C LEU A 241 3.58 -1.33 -6.11
N ALA A 242 3.15 -0.72 -5.00
CA ALA A 242 2.28 -1.37 -4.03
C ALA A 242 0.95 -1.84 -4.65
N PHE A 243 0.29 -0.99 -5.44
CA PHE A 243 -0.95 -1.35 -6.15
C PHE A 243 -0.72 -2.46 -7.17
N SER A 244 0.38 -2.40 -7.93
CA SER A 244 0.70 -3.45 -8.92
C SER A 244 0.92 -4.82 -8.25
N THR A 245 1.61 -4.86 -7.12
CA THR A 245 1.82 -6.08 -6.33
C THR A 245 0.50 -6.61 -5.80
N GLN A 246 -0.37 -5.76 -5.24
CA GLN A 246 -1.69 -6.17 -4.77
C GLN A 246 -2.56 -6.75 -5.90
N ILE A 247 -2.49 -6.16 -7.10
CA ILE A 247 -3.18 -6.68 -8.28
C ILE A 247 -2.67 -8.09 -8.63
N LEU A 248 -1.36 -8.28 -8.67
CA LEU A 248 -0.75 -9.60 -8.92
C LEU A 248 -1.15 -10.62 -7.86
N THR A 249 -1.09 -10.28 -6.56
CA THR A 249 -1.51 -11.18 -5.48
C THR A 249 -2.97 -11.61 -5.63
N LYS A 250 -3.87 -10.69 -6.00
CA LYS A 250 -5.26 -11.04 -6.27
C LYS A 250 -5.39 -12.00 -7.45
N HIS A 251 -4.62 -11.81 -8.51
CA HIS A 251 -4.57 -12.76 -9.63
C HIS A 251 -4.01 -14.12 -9.23
N PHE A 252 -3.04 -14.19 -8.32
CA PHE A 252 -2.47 -15.45 -7.84
C PHE A 252 -3.36 -16.20 -6.84
N SER A 253 -4.21 -15.49 -6.09
CA SER A 253 -5.09 -16.06 -5.06
C SER A 253 -6.06 -17.15 -5.55
N ILE A 254 -6.38 -17.16 -6.86
CA ILE A 254 -7.23 -18.22 -7.43
C ILE A 254 -6.47 -19.54 -7.61
N PHE A 255 -5.16 -19.46 -7.87
CA PHE A 255 -4.30 -20.63 -8.02
C PHE A 255 -3.98 -21.25 -6.66
N GLU A 256 -3.94 -20.44 -5.59
CA GLU A 256 -3.82 -20.96 -4.21
C GLU A 256 -4.99 -21.87 -3.81
N LYS A 257 -6.19 -21.68 -4.39
CA LYS A 257 -7.37 -22.51 -4.08
C LYS A 257 -7.34 -23.89 -4.72
N ILE A 258 -6.41 -24.13 -5.63
CA ILE A 258 -6.31 -25.40 -6.37
C ILE A 258 -5.68 -26.49 -5.47
N ASP A 259 -4.91 -26.11 -4.46
CA ASP A 259 -4.15 -27.05 -3.63
C ASP A 259 -4.59 -27.00 -2.15
N GLU A 260 -4.69 -28.17 -1.52
CA GLU A 260 -5.08 -28.30 -0.10
C GLU A 260 -3.87 -28.22 0.85
N LYS A 261 -2.65 -28.41 0.32
CA LYS A 261 -1.42 -28.47 1.12
C LYS A 261 -0.65 -27.17 1.05
N LYS A 262 -0.38 -26.56 2.21
CA LYS A 262 0.44 -25.36 2.29
C LYS A 262 1.92 -25.74 2.38
N ILE A 263 2.76 -25.03 1.63
CA ILE A 263 4.21 -25.15 1.74
C ILE A 263 4.66 -24.31 2.94
N VAL A 264 5.55 -24.86 3.76
CA VAL A 264 6.21 -24.15 4.85
C VAL A 264 7.72 -24.36 4.71
N PHE A 265 8.48 -23.27 4.77
CA PHE A 265 9.95 -23.30 4.65
C PHE A 265 10.60 -23.53 6.02
N GLU A 266 11.72 -24.24 6.05
CA GLU A 266 12.41 -24.65 7.29
C GLU A 266 12.93 -23.48 8.14
N GLU A 267 13.31 -22.36 7.52
CA GLU A 267 13.77 -21.16 8.22
C GLU A 267 12.64 -20.40 8.93
N ALA A 268 11.48 -20.29 8.30
CA ALA A 268 10.30 -19.69 8.92
C ALA A 268 9.91 -20.46 10.20
N ILE A 269 10.03 -21.79 10.16
CA ILE A 269 9.82 -22.64 11.33
C ILE A 269 10.89 -22.40 12.39
N SER A 270 12.15 -22.16 12.01
CA SER A 270 13.26 -21.94 12.93
C SER A 270 13.11 -20.62 13.70
N ILE A 271 12.79 -19.53 13.00
CA ILE A 271 12.52 -18.22 13.60
C ILE A 271 11.26 -18.28 14.48
N GLU A 272 10.20 -18.97 14.03
CA GLU A 272 9.02 -19.19 14.87
C GLU A 272 9.31 -20.05 16.09
N LYS A 273 10.14 -21.09 15.97
CA LYS A 273 10.55 -21.95 17.09
C LYS A 273 11.41 -21.19 18.09
N GLU A 274 12.33 -20.35 17.63
CA GLU A 274 13.20 -19.54 18.50
C GLU A 274 12.38 -18.52 19.29
N ASN A 275 11.46 -17.81 18.63
CA ASN A 275 10.51 -16.92 19.31
C ASN A 275 9.59 -17.66 20.29
N LYS A 276 9.14 -18.87 19.94
CA LYS A 276 8.32 -19.72 20.83
C LYS A 276 9.12 -20.20 22.04
N ASP A 277 10.36 -20.63 21.85
CA ASP A 277 11.26 -21.08 22.93
C ASP A 277 11.62 -19.93 23.88
N ASP A 278 11.84 -18.71 23.36
CA ASP A 278 12.09 -17.50 24.17
C ASP A 278 10.91 -17.10 25.04
N ILE A 279 9.70 -17.10 24.47
CA ILE A 279 8.47 -16.81 25.21
C ILE A 279 8.25 -17.90 26.27
N LEU A 280 8.44 -19.16 25.91
CA LEU A 280 8.30 -20.29 26.83
C LEU A 280 9.29 -20.22 28.00
N HIS A 281 10.54 -19.86 27.73
CA HIS A 281 11.55 -19.66 28.77
C HIS A 281 11.11 -18.58 29.76
N LYS A 282 10.58 -17.45 29.27
CA LYS A 282 10.05 -16.37 30.12
C LYS A 282 8.84 -16.80 30.95
N LEU A 283 7.93 -17.60 30.40
CA LEU A 283 6.74 -18.07 31.13
C LEU A 283 7.06 -19.03 32.28
N VAL A 284 8.16 -19.78 32.15
CA VAL A 284 8.61 -20.76 33.15
C VAL A 284 9.35 -20.13 34.33
N LEU A 285 9.90 -18.92 34.17
CA LEU A 285 10.60 -18.21 35.24
C LEU A 285 9.72 -18.06 36.48
N GLY A 286 10.37 -18.14 37.64
CA GLY A 286 9.70 -17.97 38.92
C GLY A 286 9.34 -16.51 39.16
N ILE A 287 8.25 -16.24 39.87
CA ILE A 287 7.88 -14.85 40.25
C ILE A 287 8.97 -14.18 41.09
N ASN A 288 9.77 -14.96 41.82
CA ASN A 288 10.90 -14.48 42.62
C ASN A 288 12.06 -13.95 41.76
N GLU A 289 12.12 -14.33 40.49
CA GLU A 289 13.17 -13.90 39.55
C GLU A 289 12.81 -12.58 38.86
N ILE A 290 11.56 -12.10 39.01
CA ILE A 290 11.18 -10.76 38.61
C ILE A 290 11.42 -9.81 39.78
N GLU A 291 12.09 -8.69 39.52
CA GLU A 291 12.27 -7.59 40.47
C GLU A 291 10.95 -6.84 40.76
N LEU A 292 10.06 -7.48 41.51
CA LEU A 292 8.83 -6.90 42.03
C LEU A 292 9.03 -6.39 43.46
N SER A 293 8.24 -5.39 43.86
CA SER A 293 8.22 -4.94 45.25
C SER A 293 7.83 -6.06 46.21
N VAL A 294 8.35 -5.97 47.44
CA VAL A 294 8.05 -6.90 48.55
C VAL A 294 6.55 -7.07 48.79
N ARG A 295 5.75 -6.04 48.49
CA ARG A 295 4.29 -6.12 48.59
C ARG A 295 3.70 -6.99 47.49
N SER A 296 4.11 -6.78 46.25
CA SER A 296 3.60 -7.48 45.07
C SER A 296 3.99 -8.96 45.09
N THR A 297 5.23 -9.30 45.49
CA THR A 297 5.68 -10.70 45.67
C THR A 297 4.91 -11.43 46.76
N ASN A 298 4.71 -10.79 47.93
CA ASN A 298 3.93 -11.38 49.03
C ASN A 298 2.45 -11.59 48.65
N CYS A 299 1.86 -10.70 47.84
CA CYS A 299 0.48 -10.87 47.39
C CYS A 299 0.36 -12.04 46.39
N LEU A 300 1.31 -12.19 45.48
CA LEU A 300 1.33 -13.29 44.50
C LEU A 300 1.61 -14.65 45.17
N SER A 301 2.53 -14.68 46.15
CA SER A 301 2.83 -15.88 46.95
C SER A 301 1.62 -16.32 47.77
N ASN A 302 0.90 -15.39 48.40
CA ASN A 302 -0.35 -15.70 49.12
C ASN A 302 -1.47 -16.19 48.20
N ALA A 303 -1.43 -15.86 46.91
CA ALA A 303 -2.36 -16.33 45.89
C ALA A 303 -1.94 -17.66 45.25
N ASN A 304 -0.88 -18.31 45.75
CA ASN A 304 -0.29 -19.53 45.21
C ASN A 304 0.08 -19.42 43.73
N ILE A 305 0.55 -18.25 43.29
CA ILE A 305 1.05 -18.03 41.93
C ILE A 305 2.57 -18.14 42.03
N GLU A 306 3.16 -19.12 41.36
CA GLU A 306 4.61 -19.40 41.48
C GLU A 306 5.39 -19.00 40.21
N THR A 307 4.74 -19.06 39.05
CA THR A 307 5.35 -18.86 37.74
C THR A 307 4.76 -17.66 37.00
N ILE A 308 5.54 -17.07 36.08
CA ILE A 308 5.06 -15.97 35.21
C ILE A 308 3.91 -16.45 34.32
N GLY A 309 3.95 -17.69 33.87
CA GLY A 309 2.89 -18.29 33.05
C GLY A 309 1.53 -18.32 33.74
N GLU A 310 1.49 -18.54 35.06
CA GLU A 310 0.25 -18.45 35.86
C GLU A 310 -0.25 -17.01 36.00
N LEU A 311 0.65 -16.03 36.06
CA LEU A 311 0.30 -14.63 36.15
C LEU A 311 -0.26 -14.08 34.83
N VAL A 312 0.36 -14.43 33.72
CA VAL A 312 0.05 -13.93 32.36
C VAL A 312 -1.30 -14.41 31.84
N ILE A 313 -1.70 -15.64 32.16
CA ILE A 313 -3.00 -16.20 31.73
C ILE A 313 -4.18 -15.67 32.55
N MET A 314 -3.93 -15.10 33.73
CA MET A 314 -4.99 -14.57 34.57
C MET A 314 -5.42 -13.16 34.14
N PRO A 315 -6.74 -12.90 33.99
CA PRO A 315 -7.22 -11.58 33.60
C PRO A 315 -7.11 -10.59 34.77
N GLU A 316 -6.84 -9.32 34.45
CA GLU A 316 -6.75 -8.20 35.40
C GLU A 316 -7.85 -8.16 36.49
N PRO A 317 -9.15 -8.35 36.19
CA PRO A 317 -10.20 -8.33 37.21
C PRO A 317 -10.07 -9.45 38.26
N ARG A 318 -9.45 -10.58 37.93
CA ARG A 318 -9.24 -11.69 38.87
C ARG A 318 -8.11 -11.37 39.86
N LEU A 319 -7.08 -10.65 39.42
CA LEU A 319 -5.96 -10.22 40.26
C LEU A 319 -6.39 -9.22 41.34
N LEU A 320 -7.34 -8.33 41.03
CA LEU A 320 -7.88 -7.35 41.98
C LEU A 320 -8.72 -7.96 43.12
N GLN A 321 -9.13 -9.22 42.99
CA GLN A 321 -9.89 -9.92 44.03
C GLN A 321 -8.99 -10.48 45.14
N PHE A 322 -7.67 -10.52 44.93
CA PHE A 322 -6.73 -11.04 45.92
C PHE A 322 -6.62 -10.10 47.12
N ARG A 323 -6.57 -10.71 48.32
CA ARG A 323 -6.48 -9.98 49.59
C ARG A 323 -5.20 -9.13 49.61
N ASN A 324 -5.34 -7.85 49.91
CA ASN A 324 -4.26 -6.85 49.94
C ASN A 324 -3.63 -6.52 48.57
N PHE A 325 -4.26 -6.91 47.46
CA PHE A 325 -3.82 -6.55 46.10
C PHE A 325 -4.40 -5.20 45.69
N GLY A 326 -3.54 -4.22 45.44
CA GLY A 326 -3.94 -2.83 45.16
C GLY A 326 -3.62 -2.37 43.73
N LYS A 327 -4.23 -1.24 43.32
CA LYS A 327 -3.99 -0.60 42.01
C LYS A 327 -2.50 -0.32 41.73
N LYS A 328 -1.72 0.01 42.77
CA LYS A 328 -0.27 0.26 42.64
C LYS A 328 0.52 -1.01 42.28
N SER A 329 0.19 -2.15 42.89
CA SER A 329 0.81 -3.45 42.58
C SER A 329 0.43 -3.95 41.18
N LEU A 330 -0.81 -3.68 40.74
CA LEU A 330 -1.25 -4.02 39.39
C LEU A 330 -0.46 -3.23 38.33
N CYS A 331 -0.28 -1.91 38.53
CA CYS A 331 0.52 -1.10 37.61
C CYS A 331 1.99 -1.54 37.55
N GLU A 332 2.57 -1.90 38.70
CA GLU A 332 3.94 -2.41 38.79
C GLU A 332 4.11 -3.71 37.98
N ILE A 333 3.20 -4.68 38.17
CA ILE A 333 3.21 -5.95 37.43
C ILE A 333 3.04 -5.69 35.93
N LYS A 334 2.12 -4.80 35.53
CA LYS A 334 1.89 -4.48 34.12
C LYS A 334 3.12 -3.84 33.46
N ASN A 335 3.83 -2.98 34.18
CA ASN A 335 5.06 -2.38 33.67
C ASN A 335 6.17 -3.42 33.51
N LYS A 336 6.34 -4.31 34.49
CA LYS A 336 7.34 -5.39 34.41
C LYS A 336 7.03 -6.43 33.35
N LEU A 337 5.77 -6.82 33.17
CA LEU A 337 5.38 -7.70 32.08
C LEU A 337 5.62 -7.04 30.71
N LYS A 338 5.34 -5.74 30.57
CA LYS A 338 5.66 -4.98 29.35
C LYS A 338 7.16 -4.94 29.04
N GLU A 339 8.03 -4.78 30.05
CA GLU A 339 9.49 -4.88 29.86
C GLU A 339 9.88 -6.26 29.28
N MET A 340 9.18 -7.32 29.66
CA MET A 340 9.40 -8.68 29.16
C MET A 340 8.69 -9.00 27.83
N LYS A 341 7.92 -8.04 27.27
CA LYS A 341 7.03 -8.17 26.11
C LYS A 341 5.87 -9.17 26.35
N LEU A 342 5.35 -9.22 27.56
CA LEU A 342 4.22 -10.05 27.98
C LEU A 342 3.04 -9.16 28.42
N GLU A 343 1.81 -9.67 28.33
CA GLU A 343 0.59 -8.96 28.73
C GLU A 343 -0.29 -9.83 29.63
N LEU A 344 -1.10 -9.20 30.49
CA LEU A 344 -2.07 -9.91 31.33
C LEU A 344 -3.29 -10.33 30.52
N GLY A 345 -3.76 -11.56 30.73
CA GLY A 345 -4.86 -12.15 29.96
C GLY A 345 -4.45 -12.66 28.57
N MET A 346 -3.17 -12.99 28.38
CA MET A 346 -2.68 -13.54 27.11
C MET A 346 -3.28 -14.93 26.86
N ASP A 347 -3.69 -15.21 25.62
CA ASP A 347 -4.12 -16.56 25.25
C ASP A 347 -2.90 -17.47 25.04
N LEU A 348 -2.72 -18.43 25.94
CA LEU A 348 -1.65 -19.43 25.91
C LEU A 348 -2.13 -20.78 25.34
N SER A 349 -3.30 -20.81 24.68
CA SER A 349 -3.84 -21.99 24.00
C SER A 349 -2.85 -22.62 23.01
N GLN A 350 -2.07 -21.80 22.31
CA GLN A 350 -0.99 -22.19 21.40
C GLN A 350 0.12 -23.04 22.06
N PHE A 351 0.33 -22.92 23.38
CA PHE A 351 1.29 -23.71 24.15
C PHE A 351 0.64 -24.91 24.87
N GLY A 352 -0.66 -25.13 24.65
CA GLY A 352 -1.45 -26.15 25.36
C GLY A 352 -1.61 -25.84 26.86
N VAL A 353 -1.53 -24.56 27.23
CA VAL A 353 -1.63 -24.05 28.60
C VAL A 353 -2.99 -23.39 28.76
N GLY A 354 -3.88 -24.02 29.53
CA GLY A 354 -5.17 -23.45 29.96
C GLY A 354 -5.17 -23.23 31.48
N LEU A 355 -6.08 -22.38 31.98
CA LEU A 355 -6.19 -21.99 33.40
C LEU A 355 -6.17 -23.16 34.39
N ASP A 356 -6.69 -24.32 34.00
CA ASP A 356 -6.78 -25.51 34.85
C ASP A 356 -5.48 -26.34 34.89
N ASN A 357 -4.65 -26.25 33.84
CA ASN A 357 -3.46 -27.11 33.65
C ASN A 357 -2.14 -26.33 33.71
N VAL A 358 -2.17 -25.04 34.05
CA VAL A 358 -0.98 -24.16 33.99
C VAL A 358 0.15 -24.68 34.87
N LYS A 359 -0.16 -25.05 36.13
CA LYS A 359 0.86 -25.47 37.11
C LYS A 359 1.62 -26.72 36.66
N GLU A 360 0.89 -27.72 36.15
CA GLU A 360 1.49 -28.96 35.68
C GLU A 360 2.30 -28.75 34.40
N LYS A 361 1.77 -27.94 33.47
CA LYS A 361 2.46 -27.62 32.22
C LYS A 361 3.73 -26.81 32.46
N MET A 362 3.69 -25.79 33.33
CA MET A 362 4.88 -24.98 33.63
C MET A 362 5.97 -25.81 34.33
N LYS A 363 5.61 -26.73 35.24
CA LYS A 363 6.57 -27.69 35.82
C LYS A 363 7.16 -28.62 34.76
N TRP A 364 6.31 -29.18 33.89
CA TRP A 364 6.77 -30.03 32.80
C TRP A 364 7.72 -29.30 31.83
N TYR A 365 7.40 -28.05 31.49
CA TYR A 365 8.26 -27.21 30.65
C TYR A 365 9.58 -26.84 31.36
N ALA A 366 9.54 -26.56 32.68
CA ALA A 366 10.74 -26.32 33.49
C ALA A 366 11.69 -27.52 33.49
N ASP A 367 11.17 -28.72 33.68
CA ASP A 367 11.96 -29.95 33.68
C ASP A 367 12.52 -30.26 32.29
N LYS A 368 11.73 -29.98 31.23
CA LYS A 368 12.17 -30.14 29.84
C LYS A 368 13.31 -29.17 29.47
N ILE A 369 13.23 -27.91 29.91
CA ILE A 369 14.29 -26.91 29.71
C ILE A 369 15.56 -27.31 30.46
N ARG A 370 15.43 -27.76 31.72
CA ARG A 370 16.56 -28.27 32.52
C ARG A 370 17.25 -29.47 31.87
N SER A 371 16.47 -30.41 31.31
CA SER A 371 17.02 -31.55 30.59
C SER A 371 17.70 -31.18 29.27
N LYS A 372 17.33 -30.06 28.63
CA LYS A 372 17.95 -29.55 27.39
C LYS A 372 19.29 -28.87 27.70
N ASN A 373 19.38 -28.13 28.81
CA ASN A 373 20.61 -27.44 29.25
C ASN A 373 21.65 -28.36 29.91
N GLY A 374 21.24 -29.54 30.43
CA GLY A 374 22.15 -30.53 31.03
C GLY A 374 22.79 -31.54 30.05
N LYS A 375 22.49 -31.43 28.75
CA LYS A 375 23.08 -32.24 27.67
C LYS A 375 23.97 -31.41 26.73
N GLY A 376 24.63 -30.39 27.27
CA GLY A 376 25.67 -29.59 26.61
C GLY A 376 27.04 -30.03 27.06
#